data_AF-A4C5E5-F1
#
_entry.id   AF-A4C5E5-F1
#
_cell.length_a   1.000
_cell.length_b   1.000
_cell.length_c   1.000
_cell.angle_alpha   90.00
_cell.angle_beta   90.00
_cell.angle_gamma   90.00
#
_symmetry.space_group_name_H-M   'P 1'
#
loop_
_entity.id
_entity.type
_entity.pdbx_description
1 polymer ?
#
loop_
_entity_poly.entity_id
_entity_poly.type
_entity_poly.pdbx_seq_one_letter_code
_entity_poly.pdbx_strand_id
1 'polypeptide(L)'
;MYKALALLLLVVQFSSFANDKTQDQLEVEAVVQQYIDGTSKGNPSLIEDAFHSEASLILSHPKKPFWQVSVKEFARWFESSKTTRSGYILSVTLDGDIATARALITVAKPVKKYVDQFLLKRFAKGWQIISKSATQIDTQQKQAQLESAMNKRVLFIASSADQHGKSTLPTGTSFSELVEAYEVFIDSGYQVDVVSTQGGKLPLAYINTSDLKHKQYIYNQDFMYLLANTLSPEQVDASQYLAVHYVGGGNAMYQVAENKTLQAIAMQVYEKNHGIVSSVCHGTAGIVNLKLSNGKYLVSGRKISGYPTEFEKTDANYYQQFPFDIEETIKQRGGKFFYGERNQPYVQIDGRLITGTNYQSSKGVALAMVAEMNKMKRLGTL
;
A
#
# COMPACT_ATOMS: atom_id res chain seq x y z
N MET A 1 -56.04 37.48 20.47
CA MET A 1 -55.32 37.67 19.18
C MET A 1 -53.99 38.35 19.45
N TYR A 2 -52.90 37.61 19.63
CA TYR A 2 -51.54 38.13 19.54
C TYR A 2 -50.65 37.06 18.88
N LYS A 3 -49.89 37.51 17.88
CA LYS A 3 -49.23 36.74 16.83
C LYS A 3 -47.99 36.00 17.36
N ALA A 4 -47.86 34.72 17.00
CA ALA A 4 -46.65 33.93 17.18
C ALA A 4 -45.61 34.34 16.12
N LEU A 5 -44.41 34.72 16.57
CA LEU A 5 -43.25 35.04 15.74
C LEU A 5 -42.53 33.72 15.40
N ALA A 6 -42.67 33.25 14.16
CA ALA A 6 -41.94 32.08 13.67
C ALA A 6 -40.51 32.49 13.26
N LEU A 7 -39.52 31.94 13.95
CA LEU A 7 -38.10 32.11 13.65
C LEU A 7 -37.72 31.17 12.49
N LEU A 8 -37.42 31.74 11.33
CA LEU A 8 -37.01 31.03 10.13
C LEU A 8 -35.53 30.60 10.27
N LEU A 9 -35.26 29.32 10.50
CA LEU A 9 -33.90 28.77 10.54
C LEU A 9 -33.44 28.48 9.10
N LEU A 10 -32.58 29.35 8.58
CA LEU A 10 -31.95 29.19 7.27
C LEU A 10 -30.76 28.22 7.40
N VAL A 11 -30.95 26.96 7.02
CA VAL A 11 -29.86 25.98 6.94
C VAL A 11 -29.12 26.18 5.62
N VAL A 12 -27.95 26.80 5.68
CA VAL A 12 -27.00 26.86 4.57
C VAL A 12 -26.24 25.53 4.53
N GLN A 13 -26.57 24.67 3.56
CA GLN A 13 -25.76 23.48 3.26
C GLN A 13 -24.50 23.93 2.50
N PHE A 14 -23.35 23.86 3.17
CA PHE A 14 -22.05 23.90 2.50
C PHE A 14 -21.73 22.49 1.99
N SER A 15 -21.64 22.35 0.67
CA SER A 15 -21.13 21.15 0.00
C SER A 15 -19.61 21.08 0.16
N SER A 16 -19.10 20.01 0.77
CA SER A 16 -17.67 19.67 0.78
C SER A 16 -17.34 18.79 -0.43
N PHE A 17 -16.44 19.26 -1.29
CA PHE A 17 -15.88 18.50 -2.40
C PHE A 17 -14.55 17.81 -1.98
N ALA A 18 -14.39 16.55 -2.41
CA ALA A 18 -13.22 15.64 -2.35
C ALA A 18 -12.92 15.01 -0.96
N ASN A 19 -12.73 13.70 -0.78
CA ASN A 19 -12.66 12.53 -1.67
C ASN A 19 -12.97 11.25 -0.83
N ASP A 20 -14.25 10.96 -0.58
CA ASP A 20 -14.68 9.67 -0.05
C ASP A 20 -14.89 8.73 -1.24
N LYS A 21 -14.20 7.59 -1.27
CA LYS A 21 -14.72 6.46 -2.04
C LYS A 21 -16.08 6.14 -1.43
N THR A 22 -17.13 6.18 -2.24
CA THR A 22 -18.46 5.86 -1.77
C THR A 22 -18.50 4.39 -1.33
N GLN A 23 -19.42 4.02 -0.42
CA GLN A 23 -19.69 2.62 -0.07
C GLN A 23 -19.87 1.73 -1.32
N ASP A 24 -20.49 2.28 -2.36
CA ASP A 24 -20.66 1.62 -3.65
C ASP A 24 -19.33 1.33 -4.36
N GLN A 25 -18.32 2.17 -4.19
CA GLN A 25 -17.01 1.95 -4.80
C GLN A 25 -16.31 0.76 -4.15
N LEU A 26 -16.42 0.65 -2.82
CA LEU A 26 -15.84 -0.46 -2.06
C LEU A 26 -16.51 -1.78 -2.41
N GLU A 27 -17.84 -1.77 -2.52
CA GLU A 27 -18.61 -2.94 -2.91
C GLU A 27 -18.28 -3.39 -4.34
N VAL A 28 -18.09 -2.45 -5.28
CA VAL A 28 -17.64 -2.77 -6.64
C VAL A 28 -16.22 -3.34 -6.65
N GLU A 29 -15.28 -2.74 -5.92
CA GLU A 29 -13.91 -3.24 -5.80
C GLU A 29 -13.88 -4.66 -5.21
N ALA A 30 -14.69 -4.93 -4.19
CA ALA A 30 -14.82 -6.26 -3.59
C ALA A 30 -15.34 -7.32 -4.58
N VAL A 31 -16.35 -6.99 -5.39
CA VAL A 31 -16.88 -7.90 -6.41
C VAL A 31 -15.82 -8.22 -7.47
N VAL A 32 -15.08 -7.22 -7.94
CA VAL A 32 -14.01 -7.42 -8.93
C VAL A 32 -12.84 -8.21 -8.32
N GLN A 33 -12.51 -7.98 -7.05
CA GLN A 33 -11.48 -8.74 -6.34
C GLN A 33 -11.90 -10.20 -6.15
N GLN A 34 -13.17 -10.47 -5.83
CA GLN A 34 -13.70 -11.83 -5.74
C GLN A 34 -13.56 -12.59 -7.07
N TYR A 35 -13.85 -11.92 -8.20
CA TYR A 35 -13.59 -12.46 -9.53
C TYR A 35 -12.10 -12.80 -9.75
N ILE A 36 -11.19 -11.87 -9.40
CA ILE A 36 -9.75 -12.06 -9.52
C ILE A 36 -9.30 -13.26 -8.69
N ASP A 37 -9.74 -13.35 -7.44
CA ASP A 37 -9.43 -14.43 -6.52
C ASP A 37 -9.93 -15.77 -7.03
N GLY A 38 -11.17 -15.85 -7.52
CA GLY A 38 -11.74 -17.06 -8.09
C GLY A 38 -10.93 -17.58 -9.27
N THR A 39 -10.55 -16.70 -10.19
CA THR A 39 -9.72 -17.10 -11.35
C THR A 39 -8.27 -17.42 -10.99
N SER A 40 -7.73 -16.82 -9.93
CA SER A 40 -6.35 -17.05 -9.48
C SER A 40 -6.20 -18.33 -8.67
N LYS A 41 -7.19 -18.64 -7.83
CA LYS A 41 -7.21 -19.80 -6.92
C LYS A 41 -7.84 -21.05 -7.56
N GLY A 42 -8.36 -20.95 -8.79
CA GLY A 42 -9.06 -22.07 -9.42
C GLY A 42 -10.38 -22.41 -8.73
N ASN A 43 -11.12 -21.39 -8.26
CA ASN A 43 -12.37 -21.57 -7.51
C ASN A 43 -13.56 -21.06 -8.34
N PRO A 44 -14.30 -21.95 -9.03
CA PRO A 44 -15.46 -21.58 -9.85
C PRO A 44 -16.57 -20.91 -9.08
N SER A 45 -16.81 -21.28 -7.81
CA SER A 45 -17.87 -20.68 -7.00
C SER A 45 -17.62 -19.18 -6.80
N LEU A 46 -16.39 -18.79 -6.44
CA LEU A 46 -16.04 -17.38 -6.28
C LEU A 46 -16.22 -16.59 -7.57
N ILE A 47 -15.93 -17.22 -8.72
CA ILE A 47 -16.17 -16.63 -10.03
C ILE A 47 -17.67 -16.44 -10.21
N GLU A 48 -18.48 -17.50 -10.11
CA GLU A 48 -19.93 -17.45 -10.32
C GLU A 48 -20.62 -16.44 -9.41
N ASP A 49 -20.24 -16.40 -8.13
CA ASP A 49 -20.80 -15.50 -7.11
C ASP A 49 -20.52 -14.00 -7.42
N ALA A 50 -19.47 -13.70 -8.19
CA ALA A 50 -19.16 -12.32 -8.57
C ALA A 50 -20.04 -11.80 -9.72
N PHE A 51 -20.69 -12.69 -10.47
CA PHE A 51 -21.55 -12.32 -11.60
C PHE A 51 -23.03 -12.41 -11.25
N HIS A 52 -23.82 -11.63 -11.98
CA HIS A 52 -25.25 -11.90 -12.10
C HIS A 52 -25.48 -13.20 -12.89
N SER A 53 -26.54 -13.96 -12.59
CA SER A 53 -26.80 -15.25 -13.24
C SER A 53 -27.03 -15.15 -14.76
N GLU A 54 -27.47 -13.98 -15.23
CA GLU A 54 -27.69 -13.66 -16.65
C GLU A 54 -26.55 -12.84 -17.26
N ALA A 55 -25.42 -12.70 -16.56
CA ALA A 55 -24.31 -11.90 -17.06
C ALA A 55 -23.76 -12.45 -18.39
N SER A 56 -23.40 -11.53 -19.27
CA SER A 56 -22.87 -11.87 -20.60
C SER A 56 -21.37 -11.59 -20.70
N LEU A 57 -20.59 -12.63 -20.94
CA LEU A 57 -19.15 -12.53 -21.18
C LEU A 57 -18.91 -12.52 -22.70
N ILE A 58 -18.49 -11.37 -23.22
CA ILE A 58 -18.17 -11.20 -24.64
C ILE A 58 -16.66 -11.21 -24.78
N LEU A 59 -16.11 -12.35 -25.21
CA LEU A 59 -14.67 -12.60 -25.22
C LEU A 59 -14.10 -12.63 -26.64
N SER A 60 -12.81 -12.34 -26.75
CA SER A 60 -12.09 -12.41 -28.03
C SER A 60 -11.79 -13.85 -28.41
N HIS A 61 -12.05 -14.23 -29.66
CA HIS A 61 -11.70 -15.55 -30.19
C HIS A 61 -11.32 -15.47 -31.67
N PRO A 62 -10.21 -16.09 -32.12
CA PRO A 62 -9.69 -15.90 -33.49
C PRO A 62 -10.66 -16.28 -34.61
N LYS A 63 -11.57 -17.22 -34.35
CA LYS A 63 -12.53 -17.76 -35.35
C LYS A 63 -13.99 -17.40 -35.08
N LYS A 64 -14.28 -16.68 -33.99
CA LYS A 64 -15.65 -16.32 -33.62
C LYS A 64 -15.71 -14.80 -33.49
N PRO A 65 -16.22 -14.09 -34.52
CA PRO A 65 -16.21 -12.62 -34.54
C PRO A 65 -17.05 -12.02 -33.40
N PHE A 66 -18.04 -12.78 -32.91
CA PHE A 66 -18.77 -12.48 -31.69
C PHE A 66 -18.85 -13.76 -30.86
N TRP A 67 -18.12 -13.83 -29.76
CA TRP A 67 -18.12 -14.99 -28.88
C TRP A 67 -18.67 -14.64 -27.51
N GLN A 68 -19.88 -15.10 -27.26
CA GLN A 68 -20.54 -15.01 -25.97
C GLN A 68 -20.36 -16.32 -25.20
N VAL A 69 -19.98 -16.20 -23.94
CA VAL A 69 -19.74 -17.32 -23.02
C VAL A 69 -20.59 -17.11 -21.78
N SER A 70 -21.21 -18.18 -21.27
CA SER A 70 -21.94 -18.11 -20.00
C SER A 70 -20.98 -18.07 -18.81
N VAL A 71 -21.41 -17.50 -17.69
CA VAL A 71 -20.61 -17.46 -16.46
C VAL A 71 -20.16 -18.87 -16.05
N LYS A 72 -21.07 -19.85 -16.07
CA LYS A 72 -20.79 -21.25 -15.71
C LYS A 72 -19.75 -21.90 -16.63
N GLU A 73 -19.87 -21.67 -17.95
CA GLU A 73 -18.89 -22.18 -18.90
C GLU A 73 -17.50 -21.57 -18.65
N PHE A 74 -17.45 -20.26 -18.42
CA PHE A 74 -16.20 -19.56 -18.09
C PHE A 74 -15.59 -20.07 -16.78
N ALA A 75 -16.39 -20.24 -15.72
CA ALA A 75 -15.92 -20.67 -14.41
C ALA A 75 -15.32 -22.08 -14.44
N ARG A 76 -15.88 -22.99 -15.24
CA ARG A 76 -15.36 -24.36 -15.44
C ARG A 76 -13.94 -24.42 -15.96
N TRP A 77 -13.48 -23.40 -16.70
CA TRP A 77 -12.08 -23.36 -17.18
C TRP A 77 -11.07 -23.32 -16.04
N PHE A 78 -11.52 -23.00 -14.83
CA PHE A 78 -10.69 -22.84 -13.64
C PHE A 78 -10.81 -24.01 -12.65
N GLU A 79 -11.72 -24.98 -12.85
CA GLU A 79 -11.95 -26.16 -11.97
C GLU A 79 -10.71 -27.03 -11.74
N SER A 80 -9.73 -26.99 -12.64
CA SER A 80 -8.51 -27.81 -12.57
C SER A 80 -7.27 -27.07 -13.08
N SER A 81 -7.34 -25.74 -13.13
CA SER A 81 -6.29 -24.90 -13.70
C SER A 81 -4.97 -25.04 -12.93
N LYS A 82 -3.96 -25.64 -13.59
CA LYS A 82 -2.55 -25.59 -13.14
C LYS A 82 -1.86 -24.27 -13.52
N THR A 83 -2.56 -23.39 -14.25
CA THR A 83 -2.05 -22.09 -14.68
C THR A 83 -2.13 -21.09 -13.52
N THR A 84 -0.95 -20.65 -13.06
CA THR A 84 -0.84 -19.56 -12.08
C THR A 84 -1.31 -18.26 -12.73
N ARG A 85 -2.35 -17.67 -12.18
CA ARG A 85 -2.93 -16.40 -12.60
C ARG A 85 -2.92 -15.44 -11.41
N SER A 86 -2.67 -14.17 -11.69
CA SER A 86 -2.84 -13.07 -10.74
C SER A 86 -3.62 -11.95 -11.40
N GLY A 87 -4.33 -11.16 -10.60
CA GLY A 87 -5.10 -10.04 -11.11
C GLY A 87 -4.95 -8.80 -10.23
N TYR A 88 -5.23 -7.66 -10.82
CA TYR A 88 -5.05 -6.36 -10.20
C TYR A 88 -6.08 -5.36 -10.73
N ILE A 89 -6.81 -4.68 -9.86
CA ILE A 89 -7.82 -3.68 -10.27
C ILE A 89 -7.12 -2.39 -10.72
N LEU A 90 -7.27 -2.05 -11.99
CA LEU A 90 -6.68 -0.85 -12.60
C LEU A 90 -7.48 0.43 -12.33
N SER A 91 -8.81 0.31 -12.34
CA SER A 91 -9.71 1.45 -12.16
C SER A 91 -11.12 0.99 -11.83
N VAL A 92 -11.85 1.81 -11.08
CA VAL A 92 -13.30 1.72 -10.87
C VAL A 92 -13.92 3.09 -11.12
N THR A 93 -15.08 3.13 -11.76
CA THR A 93 -15.86 4.33 -12.01
C THR A 93 -17.33 4.02 -11.75
N LEU A 94 -17.99 4.85 -10.95
CA LEU A 94 -19.39 4.69 -10.55
C LEU A 94 -20.27 5.72 -11.23
N ASP A 95 -21.45 5.30 -11.65
CA ASP A 95 -22.47 6.14 -12.26
C ASP A 95 -23.86 5.72 -11.74
N GLY A 96 -24.24 6.20 -10.55
CA GLY A 96 -25.51 5.83 -9.92
C GLY A 96 -25.56 4.35 -9.51
N ASP A 97 -26.47 3.58 -10.12
CA ASP A 97 -26.64 2.14 -9.85
C ASP A 97 -25.83 1.25 -10.82
N ILE A 98 -24.95 1.83 -11.64
CA ILE A 98 -24.03 1.10 -12.50
C ILE A 98 -22.57 1.50 -12.23
N ALA A 99 -21.65 0.63 -12.62
CA ALA A 99 -20.22 0.90 -12.49
C ALA A 99 -19.44 0.26 -13.63
N THR A 100 -18.30 0.84 -13.97
CA THR A 100 -17.30 0.21 -14.81
C THR A 100 -16.04 -0.07 -14.00
N ALA A 101 -15.40 -1.20 -14.27
CA ALA A 101 -14.13 -1.54 -13.67
C ALA A 101 -13.18 -2.14 -14.69
N ARG A 102 -11.88 -2.01 -14.45
CA ARG A 102 -10.83 -2.63 -15.26
C ARG A 102 -9.90 -3.40 -14.35
N ALA A 103 -9.48 -4.58 -14.78
CA ALA A 103 -8.44 -5.35 -14.10
C ALA A 103 -7.35 -5.80 -15.08
N LEU A 104 -6.10 -5.69 -14.66
CA LEU A 104 -4.97 -6.35 -15.29
C LEU A 104 -4.92 -7.78 -14.78
N ILE A 105 -4.83 -8.72 -15.70
CA ILE A 105 -4.70 -10.14 -15.40
C ILE A 105 -3.37 -10.63 -15.98
N THR A 106 -2.57 -11.34 -15.20
CA THR A 106 -1.34 -11.99 -15.65
C THR A 106 -1.47 -13.50 -15.52
N VAL A 107 -1.21 -14.23 -16.59
CA VAL A 107 -1.08 -15.69 -16.61
C VAL A 107 0.40 -16.01 -16.72
N ALA A 108 0.94 -16.85 -15.84
CA ALA A 108 2.39 -16.98 -15.68
C ALA A 108 3.10 -17.85 -16.74
N LYS A 109 2.42 -18.80 -17.40
CA LYS A 109 3.08 -19.79 -18.29
C LYS A 109 2.20 -20.18 -19.51
N PRO A 110 2.54 -19.73 -20.73
CA PRO A 110 3.47 -18.63 -21.03
C PRO A 110 2.96 -17.31 -20.44
N VAL A 111 3.86 -16.35 -20.19
CA VAL A 111 3.46 -15.05 -19.63
C VAL A 111 2.54 -14.34 -20.62
N LYS A 112 1.28 -14.16 -20.23
CA LYS A 112 0.29 -13.39 -21.00
C LYS A 112 -0.40 -12.42 -20.07
N LYS A 113 -0.53 -11.16 -20.52
CA LYS A 113 -1.28 -10.14 -19.81
C LYS A 113 -2.59 -9.84 -20.53
N TYR A 114 -3.67 -9.64 -19.78
CA TYR A 114 -4.98 -9.26 -20.28
C TYR A 114 -5.49 -8.03 -19.55
N VAL A 115 -6.25 -7.19 -20.24
CA VAL A 115 -7.11 -6.21 -19.59
C VAL A 115 -8.52 -6.76 -19.64
N ASP A 116 -9.05 -7.04 -18.47
CA ASP A 116 -10.43 -7.40 -18.26
C ASP A 116 -11.23 -6.13 -17.97
N GLN A 117 -12.39 -5.99 -18.61
CA GLN A 117 -13.29 -4.86 -18.45
C GLN A 117 -14.63 -5.38 -17.96
N PHE A 118 -15.19 -4.71 -16.96
CA PHE A 118 -16.43 -5.09 -16.31
C PHE A 118 -17.45 -3.97 -16.37
N LEU A 119 -18.70 -4.34 -16.63
CA LEU A 119 -19.87 -3.53 -16.34
C LEU A 119 -20.58 -4.19 -15.14
N LEU A 120 -20.80 -3.42 -14.09
CA LEU A 120 -21.48 -3.86 -12.88
C LEU A 120 -22.78 -3.08 -12.71
N LYS A 121 -23.72 -3.70 -12.01
CA LYS A 121 -24.98 -3.08 -11.62
C LYS A 121 -25.28 -3.40 -10.16
N ARG A 122 -25.87 -2.45 -9.47
CA ARG A 122 -26.38 -2.63 -8.11
C ARG A 122 -27.75 -3.29 -8.14
N PHE A 123 -27.88 -4.38 -7.39
CA PHE A 123 -29.14 -5.08 -7.15
C PHE A 123 -29.48 -5.02 -5.65
N ALA A 124 -30.66 -5.51 -5.28
CA ALA A 124 -31.09 -5.55 -3.87
C ALA A 124 -30.13 -6.34 -2.95
N LYS A 125 -29.35 -7.27 -3.51
CA LYS A 125 -28.36 -8.09 -2.79
C LYS A 125 -26.93 -7.53 -2.84
N GLY A 126 -26.73 -6.37 -3.48
CA GLY A 126 -25.42 -5.74 -3.68
C GLY A 126 -25.03 -5.64 -5.15
N TRP A 127 -23.78 -5.26 -5.38
CA TRP A 127 -23.20 -5.14 -6.73
C TRP A 127 -22.90 -6.51 -7.33
N GLN A 128 -23.14 -6.66 -8.63
CA GLN A 128 -22.77 -7.85 -9.39
C GLN A 128 -22.26 -7.46 -10.77
N ILE A 129 -21.33 -8.25 -11.31
CA ILE A 129 -20.87 -8.08 -12.69
C ILE A 129 -21.99 -8.55 -13.63
N ILE A 130 -22.47 -7.67 -14.51
CA ILE A 130 -23.52 -7.97 -15.50
C ILE A 130 -22.96 -8.17 -16.90
N SER A 131 -21.78 -7.63 -17.18
CA SER A 131 -21.06 -7.92 -18.41
C SER A 131 -19.56 -7.85 -18.21
N LYS A 132 -18.84 -8.65 -19.00
CA LYS A 132 -17.38 -8.63 -19.03
C LYS A 132 -16.87 -8.82 -20.44
N SER A 133 -15.80 -8.09 -20.76
CA SER A 133 -14.94 -8.41 -21.89
C SER A 133 -13.49 -8.57 -21.45
N ALA A 134 -12.64 -9.06 -22.33
CA ALA A 134 -11.21 -9.10 -22.13
C ALA A 134 -10.47 -9.06 -23.47
N THR A 135 -9.34 -8.37 -23.46
CA THR A 135 -8.37 -8.41 -24.56
C THR A 135 -7.00 -8.76 -24.02
N GLN A 136 -6.24 -9.54 -24.78
CA GLN A 136 -4.82 -9.72 -24.51
C GLN A 136 -4.10 -8.42 -24.81
N ILE A 137 -3.06 -8.11 -24.04
CA ILE A 137 -2.13 -7.02 -24.33
C ILE A 137 -1.04 -7.59 -25.25
N ASP A 138 -0.99 -7.08 -26.47
CA ASP A 138 -0.13 -7.57 -27.56
C ASP A 138 0.81 -6.51 -28.14
N THR A 139 0.72 -5.26 -27.67
CA THR A 139 1.49 -4.11 -28.17
C THR A 139 2.30 -3.43 -27.08
N GLN A 140 3.55 -3.05 -27.41
CA GLN A 140 4.51 -2.41 -26.48
C GLN A 140 3.99 -1.12 -25.85
N GLN A 141 3.16 -0.33 -26.55
CA GLN A 141 2.65 0.94 -26.04
C GLN A 141 1.59 0.78 -24.93
N LYS A 142 0.73 -0.25 -25.02
CA LYS A 142 -0.23 -0.60 -23.96
C LYS A 142 0.46 -1.23 -22.76
N GLN A 143 1.54 -1.98 -22.99
CA GLN A 143 2.41 -2.50 -21.95
C GLN A 143 3.03 -1.35 -21.13
N ALA A 144 3.59 -0.33 -21.78
CA ALA A 144 4.18 0.84 -21.11
C ALA A 144 3.16 1.64 -20.28
N GLN A 145 1.91 1.73 -20.74
CA GLN A 145 0.83 2.42 -20.01
C GLN A 145 0.39 1.66 -18.75
N LEU A 146 0.47 0.33 -18.74
CA LEU A 146 0.22 -0.52 -17.58
C LEU A 146 1.41 -0.57 -16.63
N GLU A 147 2.63 -0.61 -17.16
CA GLU A 147 3.86 -0.41 -16.38
C GLU A 147 3.84 0.95 -15.69
N SER A 148 3.35 2.01 -16.34
CA SER A 148 3.12 3.31 -15.70
C SER A 148 2.08 3.28 -14.56
N ALA A 149 1.13 2.33 -14.55
CA ALA A 149 0.18 2.15 -13.46
C ALA A 149 0.78 1.28 -12.33
N MET A 150 1.60 0.28 -12.67
CA MET A 150 2.42 -0.49 -11.72
C MET A 150 3.50 0.38 -11.06
N ASN A 151 4.07 1.35 -11.79
CA ASN A 151 5.06 2.34 -11.34
C ASN A 151 4.43 3.48 -10.52
N LYS A 152 3.45 3.17 -9.69
CA LYS A 152 2.85 4.09 -8.72
C LYS A 152 2.72 3.46 -7.34
N ARG A 153 3.41 2.35 -7.06
CA ARG A 153 3.30 1.65 -5.77
C ARG A 153 4.47 1.97 -4.84
N VAL A 154 4.14 2.16 -3.57
CA VAL A 154 5.08 2.30 -2.46
C VAL A 154 4.77 1.21 -1.45
N LEU A 155 5.79 0.49 -1.00
CA LEU A 155 5.66 -0.55 0.01
C LEU A 155 5.99 0.02 1.39
N PHE A 156 5.01 0.05 2.29
CA PHE A 156 5.25 0.34 3.69
C PHE A 156 5.71 -0.93 4.39
N ILE A 157 6.82 -0.85 5.12
CA ILE A 157 7.40 -1.95 5.87
C ILE A 157 7.26 -1.64 7.36
N ALA A 158 6.62 -2.56 8.09
CA ALA A 158 6.40 -2.43 9.53
C ALA A 158 6.69 -3.74 10.28
N SER A 159 6.81 -3.65 11.60
CA SER A 159 6.99 -4.81 12.47
C SER A 159 5.64 -5.38 12.93
N SER A 160 5.54 -6.70 13.05
CA SER A 160 4.41 -7.38 13.68
C SER A 160 4.59 -7.54 15.20
N ALA A 161 5.66 -7.00 15.80
CA ALA A 161 5.84 -7.00 17.25
C ALA A 161 4.81 -6.08 17.93
N ASP A 162 4.17 -6.58 18.98
CA ASP A 162 3.21 -5.87 19.84
C ASP A 162 3.72 -5.70 21.28
N GLN A 163 4.91 -6.24 21.59
CA GLN A 163 5.58 -6.12 22.87
C GLN A 163 7.05 -5.73 22.71
N HIS A 164 7.57 -4.99 23.69
CA HIS A 164 8.98 -4.63 23.74
C HIS A 164 9.85 -5.83 24.12
N GLY A 165 10.56 -6.40 23.14
CA GLY A 165 11.52 -7.49 23.35
C GLY A 165 10.86 -8.73 23.96
N LYS A 166 11.30 -9.13 25.16
CA LYS A 166 10.72 -10.25 25.91
C LYS A 166 9.84 -9.79 27.09
N SER A 167 9.58 -8.49 27.19
CA SER A 167 8.75 -7.92 28.24
C SER A 167 7.27 -7.98 27.89
N THR A 168 6.40 -7.62 28.84
CA THR A 168 4.95 -7.46 28.63
C THR A 168 4.55 -6.02 28.29
N LEU A 169 5.53 -5.11 28.10
CA LEU A 169 5.24 -3.71 27.79
C LEU A 169 4.72 -3.59 26.35
N PRO A 170 3.54 -2.99 26.14
CA PRO A 170 2.94 -2.92 24.82
C PRO A 170 3.71 -1.96 23.91
N THR A 171 3.72 -2.27 22.62
CA THR A 171 4.24 -1.40 21.57
C THR A 171 3.49 -1.63 20.27
N GLY A 172 3.81 -0.86 19.24
CA GLY A 172 3.16 -1.00 17.94
C GLY A 172 3.70 -0.01 16.93
N THR A 173 3.22 -0.16 15.70
CA THR A 173 3.53 0.73 14.60
C THR A 173 2.86 2.07 14.86
N SER A 174 3.57 3.17 14.63
CA SER A 174 3.01 4.48 14.90
C SER A 174 1.87 4.82 13.95
N PHE A 175 0.66 4.94 14.49
CA PHE A 175 -0.54 5.26 13.70
C PHE A 175 -0.40 6.62 13.02
N SER A 176 0.16 7.62 13.71
CA SER A 176 0.41 8.95 13.14
C SER A 176 1.35 8.88 11.94
N GLU A 177 2.42 8.07 12.04
CA GLU A 177 3.40 7.97 10.96
C GLU A 177 2.82 7.27 9.73
N LEU A 178 1.99 6.24 9.94
CA LEU A 178 1.22 5.60 8.87
C LEU A 178 0.31 6.60 8.17
N VAL A 179 -0.52 7.32 8.94
CA VAL A 179 -1.52 8.26 8.43
C VAL A 179 -0.86 9.40 7.65
N GLU A 180 0.13 10.07 8.23
CA GLU A 180 0.80 11.22 7.62
C GLU A 180 1.54 10.86 6.32
N ALA A 181 2.12 9.66 6.25
CA ALA A 181 2.76 9.19 5.02
C ALA A 181 1.75 8.69 3.99
N TYR A 182 0.76 7.91 4.40
CA TYR A 182 -0.26 7.32 3.54
C TYR A 182 -1.07 8.39 2.79
N GLU A 183 -1.55 9.41 3.50
CA GLU A 183 -2.31 10.53 2.93
C GLU A 183 -1.55 11.19 1.76
N VAL A 184 -0.27 11.49 1.95
CA VAL A 184 0.58 12.11 0.91
C VAL A 184 0.67 11.24 -0.35
N PHE A 185 0.83 9.92 -0.20
CA PHE A 185 0.92 9.03 -1.34
C PHE A 185 -0.41 8.92 -2.10
N ILE A 186 -1.52 8.77 -1.38
CA ILE A 186 -2.85 8.69 -1.99
C ILE A 186 -3.19 9.99 -2.73
N ASP A 187 -2.97 11.15 -2.10
CA ASP A 187 -3.20 12.47 -2.72
C ASP A 187 -2.32 12.70 -3.95
N SER A 188 -1.13 12.08 -3.97
CA SER A 188 -0.19 12.12 -5.09
C SER A 188 -0.50 11.07 -6.16
N GLY A 189 -1.59 10.32 -6.03
CA GLY A 189 -2.04 9.29 -6.95
C GLY A 189 -1.21 8.01 -6.92
N TYR A 190 -0.45 7.77 -5.85
CA TYR A 190 0.25 6.52 -5.58
C TYR A 190 -0.64 5.55 -4.84
N GLN A 191 -0.28 4.27 -4.92
CA GLN A 191 -0.87 3.19 -4.15
C GLN A 191 0.10 2.76 -3.08
N VAL A 192 -0.44 2.36 -1.94
CA VAL A 192 0.35 1.91 -0.80
C VAL A 192 -0.08 0.50 -0.47
N ASP A 193 0.89 -0.41 -0.47
CA ASP A 193 0.76 -1.72 0.16
C ASP A 193 1.50 -1.70 1.49
N VAL A 194 1.08 -2.55 2.42
CA VAL A 194 1.76 -2.71 3.72
C VAL A 194 2.21 -4.15 3.85
N VAL A 195 3.51 -4.34 4.09
CA VAL A 195 4.07 -5.62 4.53
C VAL A 195 4.44 -5.51 6.01
N SER A 196 4.08 -6.53 6.78
CA SER A 196 4.59 -6.70 8.13
C SER A 196 5.43 -7.97 8.23
N THR A 197 6.26 -8.09 9.25
CA THR A 197 7.20 -9.21 9.40
C THR A 197 6.53 -10.58 9.46
N GLN A 198 5.25 -10.65 9.83
CA GLN A 198 4.43 -11.87 9.85
C GLN A 198 3.19 -11.81 8.94
N GLY A 199 2.92 -10.68 8.29
CA GLY A 199 1.65 -10.43 7.61
C GLY A 199 0.44 -10.32 8.56
N GLY A 200 -0.75 -10.17 7.99
CA GLY A 200 -2.00 -10.09 8.75
C GLY A 200 -2.16 -8.77 9.52
N LYS A 201 -2.62 -8.86 10.76
CA LYS A 201 -3.02 -7.70 11.57
C LYS A 201 -1.81 -6.95 12.11
N LEU A 202 -1.67 -5.69 11.75
CA LEU A 202 -0.60 -4.84 12.24
C LEU A 202 -0.90 -4.32 13.66
N PRO A 203 0.01 -4.49 14.64
CA PRO A 203 -0.10 -3.81 15.93
C PRO A 203 0.05 -2.29 15.76
N LEU A 204 -0.86 -1.52 16.37
CA LEU A 204 -0.90 -0.06 16.26
C LEU A 204 -0.68 0.60 17.61
N ALA A 205 0.08 1.70 17.61
CA ALA A 205 0.33 2.54 18.77
C ALA A 205 0.02 4.02 18.47
N TYR A 206 -0.12 4.83 19.52
CA TYR A 206 -0.31 6.28 19.46
C TYR A 206 -1.58 6.76 18.73
N ILE A 207 -2.65 5.95 18.77
CA ILE A 207 -3.96 6.38 18.26
C ILE A 207 -4.51 7.50 19.15
N ASN A 208 -4.91 8.61 18.53
CA ASN A 208 -5.44 9.80 19.21
C ASN A 208 -6.69 10.30 18.49
N THR A 209 -7.87 9.94 18.99
CA THR A 209 -9.14 10.34 18.37
C THR A 209 -9.56 11.78 18.67
N SER A 210 -8.79 12.53 19.46
CA SER A 210 -9.00 13.98 19.58
C SER A 210 -8.40 14.74 18.40
N ASP A 211 -7.43 14.15 17.71
CA ASP A 211 -6.94 14.65 16.42
C ASP A 211 -7.94 14.29 15.31
N LEU A 212 -8.35 15.28 14.51
CA LEU A 212 -9.38 15.11 13.49
C LEU A 212 -8.95 14.13 12.39
N LYS A 213 -7.68 14.18 11.98
CA LYS A 213 -7.14 13.31 10.93
C LYS A 213 -7.04 11.87 11.42
N HIS A 214 -6.50 11.67 12.63
CA HIS A 214 -6.48 10.34 13.24
C HIS A 214 -7.87 9.76 13.38
N LYS A 215 -8.85 10.56 13.81
CA LYS A 215 -10.26 10.14 13.90
C LYS A 215 -10.80 9.73 12.53
N GLN A 216 -10.50 10.48 11.47
CA GLN A 216 -10.91 10.13 10.12
C GLN A 216 -10.33 8.76 9.72
N TYR A 217 -9.03 8.54 9.92
CA TYR A 217 -8.37 7.32 9.46
C TYR A 217 -8.64 6.08 10.31
N ILE A 218 -8.84 6.21 11.64
CA ILE A 218 -9.15 5.04 12.49
C ILE A 218 -10.54 4.47 12.19
N TYR A 219 -11.43 5.29 11.62
CA TYR A 219 -12.75 4.89 11.13
C TYR A 219 -12.83 4.77 9.61
N ASN A 220 -11.71 4.93 8.89
CA ASN A 220 -11.62 4.67 7.46
C ASN A 220 -11.48 3.17 7.23
N GLN A 221 -12.50 2.55 6.62
CA GLN A 221 -12.56 1.10 6.47
C GLN A 221 -11.46 0.54 5.57
N ASP A 222 -11.12 1.21 4.47
CA ASP A 222 -10.07 0.78 3.54
C ASP A 222 -8.69 0.78 4.19
N PHE A 223 -8.37 1.88 4.87
CA PHE A 223 -7.12 2.04 5.56
C PHE A 223 -6.99 1.01 6.68
N MET A 224 -8.04 0.83 7.48
CA MET A 224 -8.02 -0.17 8.55
C MET A 224 -8.05 -1.61 8.01
N TYR A 225 -8.67 -1.87 6.86
CA TYR A 225 -8.61 -3.16 6.18
C TYR A 225 -7.19 -3.46 5.70
N LEU A 226 -6.51 -2.49 5.09
CA LEU A 226 -5.10 -2.60 4.69
C LEU A 226 -4.20 -2.95 5.89
N LEU A 227 -4.40 -2.28 7.02
CA LEU A 227 -3.63 -2.55 8.25
C LEU A 227 -4.02 -3.87 8.94
N ALA A 228 -5.24 -4.36 8.73
CA ALA A 228 -5.68 -5.66 9.23
C ALA A 228 -5.21 -6.85 8.35
N ASN A 229 -4.85 -6.58 7.10
CA ASN A 229 -4.51 -7.58 6.08
C ASN A 229 -3.17 -7.28 5.40
N THR A 230 -2.15 -6.96 6.19
CA THR A 230 -0.80 -6.71 5.65
C THR A 230 -0.25 -7.96 4.97
N LEU A 231 0.54 -7.76 3.91
CA LEU A 231 1.29 -8.83 3.26
C LEU A 231 2.31 -9.44 4.22
N SER A 232 2.58 -10.74 4.11
CA SER A 232 3.81 -11.33 4.62
C SER A 232 4.97 -11.04 3.64
N PRO A 233 6.24 -11.08 4.08
CA PRO A 233 7.37 -10.82 3.20
C PRO A 233 7.40 -11.72 1.96
N GLU A 234 6.94 -12.97 2.07
CA GLU A 234 6.91 -13.97 1.00
C GLU A 234 5.87 -13.65 -0.09
N GLN A 235 4.86 -12.84 0.22
CA GLN A 235 3.81 -12.43 -0.71
C GLN A 235 4.21 -11.20 -1.54
N VAL A 236 5.33 -10.55 -1.18
CA VAL A 236 5.77 -9.31 -1.81
C VAL A 236 6.55 -9.61 -3.09
N ASP A 237 6.02 -9.14 -4.22
CA ASP A 237 6.79 -9.02 -5.46
C ASP A 237 7.47 -7.65 -5.51
N ALA A 238 8.75 -7.62 -5.12
CA ALA A 238 9.54 -6.40 -5.03
C ALA A 238 9.68 -5.66 -6.37
N SER A 239 9.46 -6.31 -7.52
CA SER A 239 9.52 -5.65 -8.83
C SER A 239 8.42 -4.63 -9.08
N GLN A 240 7.36 -4.64 -8.26
CA GLN A 240 6.20 -3.77 -8.42
C GLN A 240 6.34 -2.40 -7.75
N TYR A 241 7.40 -2.18 -6.96
CA TYR A 241 7.50 -1.02 -6.09
C TYR A 241 8.56 -0.03 -6.57
N LEU A 242 8.19 1.25 -6.56
CA LEU A 242 9.11 2.36 -6.81
C LEU A 242 9.87 2.78 -5.56
N ALA A 243 9.32 2.46 -4.39
CA ALA A 243 9.92 2.82 -3.13
C ALA A 243 9.50 1.86 -2.02
N VAL A 244 10.37 1.73 -1.03
CA VAL A 244 10.05 1.17 0.28
C VAL A 244 10.11 2.26 1.34
N HIS A 245 9.20 2.20 2.31
CA HIS A 245 9.12 3.13 3.44
C HIS A 245 9.02 2.35 4.75
N TYR A 246 10.08 2.41 5.56
CA TYR A 246 10.08 1.82 6.89
C TYR A 246 9.39 2.75 7.88
N VAL A 247 8.26 2.31 8.38
CA VAL A 247 7.45 3.04 9.35
C VAL A 247 7.99 2.79 10.76
N GLY A 248 7.99 3.82 11.61
CA GLY A 248 8.43 3.74 12.98
C GLY A 248 7.31 3.37 13.95
N GLY A 249 7.47 3.86 15.19
CA GLY A 249 6.88 3.26 16.38
C GLY A 249 7.88 2.37 17.10
N GLY A 250 7.70 2.18 18.41
CA GLY A 250 8.67 1.45 19.23
C GLY A 250 8.88 0.00 18.78
N ASN A 251 7.92 -0.59 18.05
CA ASN A 251 8.01 -1.95 17.55
C ASN A 251 9.00 -2.12 16.38
N ALA A 252 9.34 -1.04 15.67
CA ALA A 252 10.28 -1.07 14.56
C ALA A 252 11.70 -1.47 14.97
N MET A 253 12.01 -1.45 16.27
CA MET A 253 13.25 -1.98 16.82
C MET A 253 13.36 -3.51 16.75
N TYR A 254 12.27 -4.21 16.44
CA TYR A 254 12.21 -5.68 16.46
C TYR A 254 11.79 -6.25 15.10
N GLN A 255 12.27 -7.44 14.77
CA GLN A 255 11.84 -8.27 13.64
C GLN A 255 12.23 -7.75 12.25
N VAL A 256 12.25 -6.44 12.01
CA VAL A 256 12.51 -5.86 10.68
C VAL A 256 13.99 -5.83 10.31
N ALA A 257 14.89 -5.50 11.24
CA ALA A 257 16.30 -5.28 10.95
C ALA A 257 17.04 -6.58 10.60
N GLU A 258 16.60 -7.71 11.14
CA GLU A 258 17.16 -9.05 10.96
C GLU A 258 16.51 -9.85 9.82
N ASN A 259 15.30 -9.46 9.40
CA ASN A 259 14.53 -10.19 8.40
C ASN A 259 15.19 -10.12 7.01
N LYS A 260 15.70 -11.28 6.56
CA LYS A 260 16.44 -11.40 5.30
C LYS A 260 15.56 -11.22 4.06
N THR A 261 14.30 -11.62 4.12
CA THR A 261 13.35 -11.44 3.02
C THR A 261 13.07 -9.95 2.81
N LEU A 262 12.80 -9.19 3.89
CA LEU A 262 12.61 -7.74 3.82
C LEU A 262 13.88 -7.01 3.36
N GLN A 263 15.06 -7.45 3.81
CA GLN A 263 16.33 -6.92 3.29
C GLN A 263 16.45 -7.13 1.78
N ALA A 264 16.13 -8.33 1.28
CA ALA A 264 16.18 -8.63 -0.15
C ALA A 264 15.18 -7.79 -0.96
N ILE A 265 13.96 -7.63 -0.47
CA ILE A 265 12.92 -6.77 -1.08
C ILE A 265 13.42 -5.33 -1.20
N ALA A 266 13.87 -4.74 -0.10
CA ALA A 266 14.34 -3.36 -0.08
C ALA A 266 15.54 -3.15 -1.02
N MET A 267 16.48 -4.09 -1.05
CA MET A 267 17.64 -4.00 -1.93
C MET A 267 17.31 -4.27 -3.39
N GLN A 268 16.32 -5.10 -3.70
CA GLN A 268 15.82 -5.23 -5.07
C GLN A 268 15.20 -3.92 -5.54
N VAL A 269 14.34 -3.30 -4.72
CA VAL A 269 13.77 -1.98 -5.03
C VAL A 269 14.88 -0.95 -5.25
N TYR A 270 15.88 -0.91 -4.38
CA TYR A 270 16.96 0.09 -4.47
C TYR A 270 17.94 -0.16 -5.63
N GLU A 271 18.42 -1.39 -5.85
CA GLU A 271 19.47 -1.66 -6.85
C GLU A 271 18.92 -2.02 -8.23
N LYS A 272 17.78 -2.73 -8.30
CA LYS A 272 17.22 -3.24 -9.57
C LYS A 272 16.14 -2.35 -10.13
N ASN A 273 15.24 -1.86 -9.30
CA ASN A 273 14.17 -0.96 -9.75
C ASN A 273 14.62 0.51 -9.76
N HIS A 274 15.86 0.78 -9.34
CA HIS A 274 16.39 2.12 -9.13
C HIS A 274 15.50 2.97 -8.20
N GLY A 275 14.73 2.35 -7.31
CA GLY A 275 13.73 2.99 -6.46
C GLY A 275 14.27 3.65 -5.19
N ILE A 276 13.39 4.15 -4.34
CA ILE A 276 13.75 4.87 -3.10
C ILE A 276 13.70 3.91 -1.90
N VAL A 277 14.67 4.04 -1.00
CA VAL A 277 14.57 3.49 0.36
C VAL A 277 14.36 4.65 1.31
N SER A 278 13.38 4.54 2.20
CA SER A 278 13.10 5.60 3.16
C SER A 278 12.74 5.05 4.54
N SER A 279 12.93 5.88 5.56
CA SER A 279 12.54 5.56 6.93
C SER A 279 12.19 6.81 7.73
N VAL A 280 11.46 6.66 8.81
CA VAL A 280 11.20 7.75 9.76
C VAL A 280 11.24 7.22 11.19
N CYS A 281 11.68 8.06 12.13
CA CYS A 281 11.68 7.72 13.56
C CYS A 281 12.48 6.43 13.82
N HIS A 282 11.91 5.48 14.57
CA HIS A 282 12.46 4.13 14.79
C HIS A 282 12.44 3.22 13.56
N GLY A 283 11.68 3.55 12.51
CA GLY A 283 11.70 2.81 11.24
C GLY A 283 13.10 2.73 10.63
N THR A 284 13.98 3.66 11.01
CA THR A 284 15.41 3.67 10.66
C THR A 284 16.14 2.40 11.11
N ALA A 285 15.67 1.71 12.15
CA ALA A 285 16.13 0.39 12.54
C ALA A 285 16.08 -0.62 11.37
N GLY A 286 15.05 -0.54 10.52
CA GLY A 286 14.89 -1.44 9.38
C GLY A 286 15.95 -1.30 8.29
N ILE A 287 16.56 -0.10 8.17
CA ILE A 287 17.57 0.15 7.13
C ILE A 287 18.99 -0.12 7.59
N VAL A 288 19.23 -0.29 8.90
CA VAL A 288 20.59 -0.35 9.44
C VAL A 288 21.39 -1.48 8.77
N ASN A 289 20.77 -2.65 8.55
CA ASN A 289 21.43 -3.88 8.09
C ASN A 289 21.44 -4.05 6.57
N LEU A 290 20.84 -3.12 5.82
CA LEU A 290 20.77 -3.19 4.37
C LEU A 290 22.18 -3.14 3.78
N LYS A 291 22.48 -4.07 2.87
CA LYS A 291 23.77 -4.17 2.18
C LYS A 291 23.56 -4.14 0.67
N LEU A 292 24.39 -3.35 0.00
CA LEU A 292 24.51 -3.33 -1.45
C LEU A 292 25.08 -4.67 -1.95
N SER A 293 24.89 -4.94 -3.23
CA SER A 293 25.47 -6.09 -3.95
C SER A 293 27.00 -6.20 -3.82
N ASN A 294 27.68 -5.07 -3.59
CA ASN A 294 29.13 -5.01 -3.33
C ASN A 294 29.53 -5.32 -1.88
N GLY A 295 28.58 -5.70 -1.02
CA GLY A 295 28.79 -6.08 0.38
C GLY A 295 28.87 -4.90 1.36
N LYS A 296 28.94 -3.65 0.90
CA LYS A 296 28.92 -2.47 1.78
C LYS A 296 27.53 -2.23 2.33
N TYR A 297 27.44 -1.73 3.56
CA TYR A 297 26.18 -1.24 4.10
C TYR A 297 25.64 -0.09 3.26
N LEU A 298 24.33 -0.09 2.99
CA LEU A 298 23.64 0.96 2.23
C LEU A 298 23.88 2.35 2.85
N VAL A 299 23.98 2.40 4.18
CA VAL A 299 24.19 3.63 4.96
C VAL A 299 25.64 4.12 4.95
N SER A 300 26.59 3.31 4.48
CA SER A 300 28.02 3.64 4.53
C SER A 300 28.34 4.89 3.69
N GLY A 301 28.92 5.91 4.32
CA GLY A 301 29.24 7.20 3.73
C GLY A 301 28.05 8.13 3.49
N ARG A 302 26.83 7.69 3.80
CA ARG A 302 25.57 8.42 3.56
C ARG A 302 25.16 9.26 4.77
N LYS A 303 24.36 10.29 4.51
CA LYS A 303 23.70 11.08 5.56
C LYS A 303 22.35 10.43 5.91
N ILE A 304 22.16 10.08 7.17
CA ILE A 304 21.00 9.35 7.67
C ILE A 304 20.41 10.11 8.85
N SER A 305 19.08 10.14 8.95
CA SER A 305 18.34 10.56 10.13
C SER A 305 17.55 9.38 10.70
N GLY A 306 17.21 9.48 11.97
CA GLY A 306 16.32 8.59 12.70
C GLY A 306 16.03 9.17 14.08
N TYR A 307 15.35 8.41 14.94
CA TYR A 307 15.18 8.82 16.33
C TYR A 307 16.53 8.70 17.08
N PRO A 308 17.11 9.81 17.57
CA PRO A 308 18.45 9.80 18.19
C PRO A 308 18.40 9.23 19.61
N THR A 309 19.53 8.69 20.08
CA THR A 309 19.67 8.18 21.46
C THR A 309 19.38 9.27 22.48
N GLU A 310 19.79 10.52 22.19
CA GLU A 310 19.53 11.68 23.05
C GLU A 310 18.01 11.91 23.27
N PHE A 311 17.17 11.47 22.33
CA PHE A 311 15.73 11.61 22.45
C PHE A 311 15.06 10.46 23.21
N GLU A 312 15.79 9.40 23.51
CA GLU A 312 15.30 8.26 24.28
C GLU A 312 15.30 8.52 25.77
N LYS A 313 14.40 7.83 26.48
CA LYS A 313 14.48 7.69 27.93
C LYS A 313 15.28 6.43 28.23
N THR A 314 16.61 6.56 28.25
CA THR A 314 17.51 5.41 28.35
C THR A 314 17.40 4.66 29.67
N ASP A 315 16.85 5.29 30.71
CA ASP A 315 16.52 4.70 32.01
C ASP A 315 15.17 3.95 32.02
N ALA A 316 14.34 4.11 30.98
CA ALA A 316 13.02 3.48 30.93
C ALA A 316 13.10 1.99 30.56
N ASN A 317 12.19 1.21 31.14
CA ASN A 317 12.14 -0.24 30.94
C ASN A 317 11.99 -0.68 29.48
N TYR A 318 11.30 0.11 28.63
CA TYR A 318 11.16 -0.23 27.20
C TYR A 318 12.50 -0.15 26.47
N TYR A 319 13.34 0.85 26.81
CA TYR A 319 14.62 1.07 26.15
C TYR A 319 15.60 -0.05 26.46
N GLN A 320 15.57 -0.56 27.69
CA GLN A 320 16.36 -1.72 28.11
C GLN A 320 16.03 -3.01 27.33
N GLN A 321 14.92 -3.04 26.58
CA GLN A 321 14.56 -4.15 25.69
C GLN A 321 15.05 -3.96 24.25
N PHE A 322 15.55 -2.78 23.86
CA PHE A 322 16.01 -2.54 22.50
C PHE A 322 17.21 -3.43 22.18
N PRO A 323 17.22 -4.12 21.02
CA PRO A 323 18.30 -5.04 20.67
C PRO A 323 19.59 -4.32 20.26
N PHE A 324 19.51 -3.04 19.91
CA PHE A 324 20.63 -2.17 19.55
C PHE A 324 20.21 -0.71 19.62
N ASP A 325 21.19 0.20 19.60
CA ASP A 325 20.97 1.64 19.43
C ASP A 325 21.07 2.01 17.94
N ILE A 326 20.07 2.73 17.40
CA ILE A 326 20.01 3.09 15.97
C ILE A 326 21.19 3.99 15.58
N GLU A 327 21.43 5.05 16.34
CA GLU A 327 22.42 6.07 16.03
C GLU A 327 23.83 5.49 16.04
N GLU A 328 24.17 4.75 17.10
CA GLU A 328 25.44 4.04 17.24
C GLU A 328 25.61 3.04 16.10
N THR A 329 24.58 2.24 15.81
CA THR A 329 24.64 1.22 14.76
C THR A 329 24.86 1.83 13.37
N ILE A 330 24.20 2.96 13.06
CA ILE A 330 24.42 3.69 11.80
C ILE A 330 25.88 4.17 11.72
N LYS A 331 26.41 4.77 12.80
CA LYS A 331 27.80 5.26 12.85
C LYS A 331 28.81 4.11 12.69
N GLN A 332 28.61 3.00 13.39
CA GLN A 332 29.44 1.79 13.27
C GLN A 332 29.45 1.22 11.84
N ARG A 333 28.37 1.42 11.08
CA ARG A 333 28.25 0.98 9.68
C ARG A 333 28.75 2.03 8.68
N GLY A 334 29.39 3.08 9.18
CA GLY A 334 30.02 4.15 8.40
C GLY A 334 29.05 5.22 7.93
N GLY A 335 27.81 5.24 8.41
CA GLY A 335 26.86 6.31 8.13
C GLY A 335 27.11 7.56 8.98
N LYS A 336 26.66 8.71 8.49
CA LYS A 336 26.68 9.99 9.20
C LYS A 336 25.28 10.28 9.72
N PHE A 337 25.11 10.26 11.03
CA PHE A 337 23.80 10.43 11.67
C PHE A 337 23.50 11.91 11.94
N PHE A 338 22.33 12.38 11.54
CA PHE A 338 21.83 13.75 11.73
C PHE A 338 20.39 13.70 12.26
N TYR A 339 20.03 14.66 13.10
CA TYR A 339 18.66 14.79 13.60
C TYR A 339 18.32 16.26 13.83
N GLY A 340 17.04 16.59 13.74
CA GLY A 340 16.53 17.92 14.06
C GLY A 340 16.21 18.08 15.54
N GLU A 341 15.65 19.23 15.88
CA GLU A 341 15.16 19.49 17.23
C GLU A 341 14.06 18.51 17.64
N ARG A 342 13.98 18.21 18.94
CA ARG A 342 12.96 17.31 19.49
C ARG A 342 11.57 17.83 19.13
N ASN A 343 10.72 16.93 18.64
CA ASN A 343 9.34 17.21 18.22
C ASN A 343 9.18 18.21 17.07
N GLN A 344 10.24 18.50 16.30
CA GLN A 344 10.18 19.30 15.08
C GLN A 344 10.41 18.43 13.84
N PRO A 345 9.79 18.76 12.69
CA PRO A 345 10.02 18.03 11.46
C PRO A 345 11.46 18.20 10.98
N TYR A 346 12.13 17.10 10.68
CA TYR A 346 13.46 17.10 10.06
C TYR A 346 13.58 15.94 9.08
N VAL A 347 13.95 16.27 7.84
CA VAL A 347 14.10 15.32 6.74
C VAL A 347 15.51 15.40 6.18
N GLN A 348 16.19 14.27 6.17
CA GLN A 348 17.50 14.10 5.54
C GLN A 348 17.31 13.40 4.20
N ILE A 349 17.58 14.13 3.12
CA ILE A 349 17.60 13.61 1.75
C ILE A 349 19.06 13.35 1.36
N ASP A 350 19.38 12.12 1.01
CA ASP A 350 20.66 11.73 0.40
C ASP A 350 20.33 10.87 -0.84
N GLY A 351 20.11 11.54 -1.98
CA GLY A 351 19.67 10.89 -3.22
C GLY A 351 18.39 10.06 -3.00
N ARG A 352 18.47 8.76 -3.32
CA ARG A 352 17.36 7.79 -3.17
C ARG A 352 17.24 7.18 -1.76
N LEU A 353 17.95 7.73 -0.78
CA LEU A 353 17.85 7.36 0.63
C LEU A 353 17.31 8.57 1.40
N ILE A 354 16.05 8.48 1.84
CA ILE A 354 15.31 9.62 2.43
C ILE A 354 14.86 9.24 3.83
N THR A 355 15.29 9.98 4.84
CA THR A 355 15.07 9.60 6.24
C THR A 355 14.57 10.76 7.09
N GLY A 356 13.80 10.50 8.15
CA GLY A 356 13.24 11.53 9.04
C GLY A 356 13.44 11.23 10.53
N THR A 357 13.53 12.27 11.35
CA THR A 357 13.89 12.13 12.78
C THR A 357 12.78 11.54 13.64
N ASN A 358 11.53 11.95 13.44
CA ASN A 358 10.41 11.68 14.35
C ASN A 358 9.08 11.67 13.58
N TYR A 359 7.95 11.41 14.25
CA TYR A 359 6.66 11.33 13.60
C TYR A 359 6.24 12.64 12.89
N GLN A 360 6.64 13.81 13.40
CA GLN A 360 6.37 15.10 12.73
C GLN A 360 7.06 15.18 11.36
N SER A 361 8.08 14.37 11.14
CA SER A 361 8.82 14.29 9.89
C SER A 361 8.14 13.41 8.84
N SER A 362 7.14 12.59 9.19
CA SER A 362 6.55 11.58 8.29
C SER A 362 5.97 12.18 7.01
N LYS A 363 5.17 13.25 7.14
CA LYS A 363 4.64 13.98 5.98
C LYS A 363 5.76 14.52 5.08
N GLY A 364 6.79 15.11 5.70
CA GLY A 364 7.93 15.67 4.98
C GLY A 364 8.75 14.60 4.23
N VAL A 365 8.96 13.43 4.85
CA VAL A 365 9.61 12.28 4.21
C VAL A 365 8.80 11.81 3.00
N ALA A 366 7.49 11.61 3.16
CA ALA A 366 6.62 11.18 2.06
C ALA A 366 6.60 12.18 0.90
N LEU A 367 6.53 13.49 1.19
CA LEU A 367 6.60 14.55 0.17
C LEU A 367 7.94 14.54 -0.57
N ALA A 368 9.05 14.34 0.14
CA ALA A 368 10.38 14.24 -0.46
C ALA A 368 10.50 12.99 -1.37
N MET A 369 9.90 11.87 -0.98
CA MET A 369 9.84 10.67 -1.83
C MET A 369 9.04 10.92 -3.11
N VAL A 370 7.86 11.54 -3.02
CA VAL A 370 7.04 11.89 -4.18
C VAL A 370 7.81 12.82 -5.12
N ALA A 371 8.48 13.84 -4.58
CA ALA A 371 9.28 14.78 -5.36
C ALA A 371 10.43 14.06 -6.11
N GLU A 372 11.15 13.16 -5.45
CA GLU A 372 12.26 12.43 -6.06
C GLU A 372 11.75 11.41 -7.10
N MET A 373 10.66 10.69 -6.84
CA MET A 373 10.02 9.82 -7.85
C MET A 373 9.59 10.60 -9.09
N ASN A 374 8.96 11.77 -8.92
CA ASN A 374 8.56 12.63 -10.03
C ASN A 374 9.76 13.19 -10.82
N LYS A 375 10.87 13.47 -10.14
CA LYS A 375 12.14 13.86 -10.79
C LYS A 375 12.72 12.69 -11.59
N MET A 376 12.78 11.49 -11.03
CA MET A 376 13.30 10.31 -11.73
C MET A 376 12.46 9.95 -12.96
N LYS A 377 11.13 10.12 -12.91
CA LYS A 377 10.23 9.95 -14.08
C LYS A 377 10.59 10.92 -15.21
N ARG A 378 10.84 12.19 -14.87
CA ARG A 378 11.24 13.23 -15.85
C ARG A 378 12.60 12.94 -16.49
N LEU A 379 13.50 12.30 -15.77
CA LEU A 379 14.84 11.97 -16.25
C LEU A 379 14.92 10.62 -16.97
N GLY A 380 13.82 9.86 -17.04
CA GLY A 380 13.79 8.52 -17.66
C GLY A 380 14.61 7.48 -16.88
N THR A 381 14.77 7.67 -15.57
CA THR A 381 15.56 6.78 -14.69
C THR A 381 14.66 5.92 -13.78
N LEU A 382 13.41 5.72 -14.19
CA LEU A 382 12.39 4.90 -13.54
C LEU A 382 11.80 3.89 -14.51
#